data_AF-A0A9E4KFN6-F1
#
_entry.id   AF-A0A9E4KFN6-F1
#
_cell.length_a   1.000
_cell.length_b   1.000
_cell.length_c   1.000
_cell.angle_alpha   90.00
_cell.angle_beta   90.00
_cell.angle_gamma   90.00
#
_symmetry.space_group_name_H-M   'P 1'
#
loop_
_entity.id
_entity.type
_entity.pdbx_description
1 polymer ?
#
loop_
_entity_poly.entity_id
_entity_poly.type
_entity_poly.pdbx_seq_one_letter_code
_entity_poly.pdbx_strand_id
1 'polypeptide(L)' 'MNDADNRDDLSITLGIEEEFFLVDPDSRDLLADPDPAIFEACEARIEPHKVTRELLRSQIETNTRVCASVAEAREAL' A
#
# COMPACT_ATOMS: atom_id res chain seq x y z
N MET A 1 24.22 -40.10 6.20
CA MET A 1 23.61 -39.26 7.24
C MET A 1 23.49 -37.88 6.62
N ASN A 2 22.36 -37.64 5.96
CA ASN A 2 22.05 -36.41 5.26
C ASN A 2 21.42 -35.46 6.27
N ASP A 3 22.12 -34.39 6.61
CA ASP A 3 21.54 -33.19 7.23
C ASP A 3 22.26 -31.97 6.62
N ALA A 4 22.23 -31.89 5.30
CA ALA A 4 22.47 -30.63 4.62
C ALA A 4 21.20 -29.79 4.79
N ASP A 5 21.10 -29.18 5.97
CA ASP A 5 20.49 -27.89 6.26
C ASP A 5 19.72 -27.27 5.07
N ASN A 6 18.48 -27.75 4.87
CA ASN A 6 17.55 -27.34 3.84
C ASN A 6 17.00 -25.94 4.16
N ARG A 7 17.85 -24.92 4.08
CA ARG A 7 17.47 -23.50 4.23
C ARG A 7 16.80 -22.91 2.98
N ASP A 8 16.55 -23.73 1.96
CA ASP A 8 15.96 -23.31 0.68
C ASP A 8 14.43 -23.47 0.62
N ASP A 9 13.78 -23.91 1.70
CA ASP A 9 12.31 -24.14 1.74
C ASP A 9 11.52 -23.02 2.47
N LEU A 10 11.98 -21.79 2.37
CA LEU A 10 11.18 -20.63 2.76
C LEU A 10 10.98 -19.78 1.51
N SER A 11 9.89 -20.04 0.77
CA SER A 11 9.44 -19.14 -0.28
C SER A 11 9.16 -17.76 0.33
N ILE A 12 10.07 -16.80 0.14
CA ILE A 12 9.92 -15.45 0.66
C ILE A 12 8.88 -14.72 -0.19
N THR A 13 7.86 -14.20 0.47
CA THR A 13 6.86 -13.33 -0.14
C THR A 13 6.93 -11.93 0.44
N LEU A 14 6.51 -10.93 -0.33
CA LEU A 14 6.49 -9.53 0.08
C LEU A 14 5.22 -8.82 -0.40
N GLY A 15 4.81 -7.79 0.33
CA GLY A 15 3.82 -6.81 -0.07
C GLY A 15 4.32 -5.41 0.32
N ILE A 16 3.76 -4.38 -0.30
CA ILE A 16 4.09 -2.98 -0.02
C ILE A 16 2.83 -2.29 0.48
N GLU A 17 2.97 -1.57 1.59
CA GLU A 17 1.97 -0.65 2.11
C GLU A 17 2.51 0.77 1.94
N GLU A 18 1.71 1.68 1.39
CA GLU A 18 2.04 3.09 1.22
C GLU A 18 1.00 3.96 1.91
N GLU A 19 1.45 4.89 2.75
CA GLU A 19 0.59 5.86 3.43
C GLU A 19 0.86 7.26 2.90
N PHE A 20 -0.20 7.95 2.53
CA PHE A 20 -0.16 9.29 1.94
C PHE A 20 -0.94 10.28 2.80
N PHE A 21 -0.33 11.43 3.06
CA PHE A 21 -1.04 12.58 3.61
C PHE A 21 -1.74 13.37 2.50
N LEU A 22 -3.02 13.67 2.70
CA LEU A 22 -3.79 14.58 1.87
C LEU A 22 -3.42 16.01 2.21
N VAL A 23 -2.96 16.75 1.20
CA VAL A 23 -2.50 18.14 1.33
C VAL A 23 -3.25 19.07 0.39
N ASP A 24 -3.34 20.34 0.78
CA ASP A 24 -3.75 21.40 -0.12
C ASP A 24 -2.68 21.59 -1.21
N PRO A 25 -3.03 21.59 -2.51
CA PRO A 25 -2.04 21.67 -3.58
C PRO A 25 -1.31 23.01 -3.66
N ASP A 26 -1.92 24.10 -3.17
CA ASP A 26 -1.36 25.45 -3.22
C ASP A 26 -0.45 25.71 -2.01
N SER A 27 -0.94 25.44 -0.79
CA SER A 27 -0.19 25.71 0.45
C SER A 27 0.71 24.55 0.89
N ARG A 28 0.41 23.32 0.46
CA ARG A 28 1.01 22.05 0.93
C ARG A 28 0.73 21.72 2.39
N ASP A 29 -0.20 22.42 3.02
CA ASP A 29 -0.63 22.10 4.37
C ASP A 29 -1.48 20.83 4.36
N LEU A 30 -1.44 20.11 5.48
CA LEU A 30 -2.27 18.94 5.69
C LEU A 30 -3.76 19.33 5.70
N LEU A 31 -4.58 18.65 4.91
CA LEU A 31 -6.02 18.82 4.93
C LEU A 31 -6.60 18.18 6.18
N ALA A 32 -6.85 18.95 7.24
CA ALA A 32 -7.34 18.41 8.52
C ALA A 32 -8.69 17.68 8.42
N ASP A 33 -9.55 18.06 7.47
CA ASP A 33 -10.86 17.44 7.23
C ASP A 33 -11.13 17.36 5.71
N PRO A 34 -10.56 16.35 5.03
CA PRO A 34 -10.71 16.20 3.58
C PRO A 34 -12.13 15.74 3.21
N ASP A 35 -12.59 16.17 2.02
CA ASP A 35 -13.89 15.77 1.47
C ASP A 35 -13.97 14.23 1.33
N PRO A 36 -15.00 13.57 1.91
CA PRO A 36 -15.22 12.14 1.75
C PRO A 36 -15.20 11.64 0.29
N ALA A 37 -15.61 12.48 -0.67
CA ALA A 37 -15.61 12.14 -2.09
C ALA A 37 -14.21 11.83 -2.65
N ILE A 38 -13.14 12.32 -2.00
CA ILE A 38 -11.75 11.99 -2.38
C ILE A 38 -11.51 10.49 -2.18
N PHE A 39 -11.98 9.92 -1.07
CA PHE A 39 -11.80 8.49 -0.75
C PHE A 39 -12.60 7.61 -1.71
N GLU A 40 -13.85 7.98 -2.00
CA GLU A 40 -14.70 7.27 -2.96
C GLU A 40 -14.06 7.26 -4.36
N ALA A 41 -13.48 8.39 -4.78
CA ALA A 41 -12.79 8.51 -6.06
C ALA A 41 -11.48 7.69 -6.10
N CYS A 42 -10.77 7.58 -4.99
CA CYS A 42 -9.59 6.73 -4.83
C CYS A 42 -9.97 5.24 -4.89
N GLU A 43 -10.95 4.80 -4.09
CA GLU A 43 -11.46 3.42 -4.08
C GLU A 43 -11.92 2.96 -5.47
N ALA A 44 -12.61 3.83 -6.22
CA ALA A 44 -13.07 3.50 -7.57
C ALA A 44 -11.95 3.36 -8.62
N ARG A 45 -10.74 3.86 -8.34
CA ARG A 45 -9.60 3.87 -9.28
C ARG A 45 -8.51 2.88 -8.91
N ILE A 46 -8.46 2.49 -7.65
CA ILE A 46 -7.47 1.56 -7.11
C ILE A 46 -8.07 0.14 -7.19
N GLU A 47 -7.76 -0.55 -8.28
CA GLU A 47 -7.77 -2.01 -8.35
C GLU A 47 -6.35 -2.44 -8.70
N PRO A 48 -5.76 -3.49 -8.07
CA PRO A 48 -6.30 -4.39 -7.05
C PRO A 48 -6.06 -3.94 -5.58
N HIS A 49 -5.58 -2.72 -5.36
CA HIS A 49 -5.21 -2.24 -4.02
C HIS A 49 -6.44 -1.97 -3.15
N LYS A 50 -6.26 -2.01 -1.83
CA LYS A 50 -7.28 -1.54 -0.90
C LYS A 50 -6.92 -0.14 -0.44
N VAL A 51 -7.91 0.75 -0.45
CA VAL A 51 -7.84 2.03 0.23
C VAL A 51 -8.46 1.87 1.62
N THR A 52 -7.73 2.23 2.66
CA THR A 52 -8.21 2.25 4.05
C THR A 52 -8.11 3.65 4.62
N ARG A 53 -9.11 4.04 5.42
CA ARG A 53 -9.07 5.26 6.23
C ARG A 53 -8.44 4.89 7.56
N GLU A 54 -7.21 5.29 7.79
CA GLU A 54 -6.54 5.07 9.07
C GLU A 54 -6.68 6.26 10.03
N LEU A 55 -6.13 6.12 11.23
CA LEU A 55 -6.30 6.93 12.45
C LEU A 55 -6.47 8.46 12.27
N LEU A 56 -5.88 9.05 11.23
CA LEU A 56 -6.01 10.46 10.86
C LEU A 56 -6.92 10.63 9.63
N ARG A 57 -7.90 11.54 9.72
CA ARG A 57 -8.86 11.81 8.62
C ARG A 57 -8.19 12.15 7.28
N SER A 58 -6.94 12.61 7.32
CA SER A 58 -6.14 13.13 6.21
C SER A 58 -5.19 12.10 5.60
N GLN A 59 -5.36 10.81 5.89
CA GLN A 59 -4.49 9.76 5.37
C GLN A 59 -5.23 8.80 4.46
N ILE A 60 -4.54 8.39 3.40
CA ILE A 60 -4.93 7.30 2.51
C ILE A 60 -3.81 6.26 2.58
N GLU A 61 -4.18 5.02 2.80
CA GLU A 61 -3.27 3.88 2.77
C GLU A 61 -3.60 3.01 1.54
N THR A 62 -2.57 2.50 0.86
CA THR A 62 -2.71 1.56 -0.26
C THR A 62 -1.83 0.34 -0.05
N ASN A 63 -2.33 -0.82 -0.46
CA ASN A 63 -1.68 -2.11 -0.22
C ASN A 63 -1.53 -2.92 -1.51
N THR A 64 -0.33 -3.39 -1.85
CA THR A 64 -0.13 -4.33 -2.96
C THR A 64 -0.66 -5.72 -2.63
N ARG A 65 -0.93 -6.52 -3.68
CA ARG A 65 -1.06 -7.96 -3.51
C ARG A 65 0.25 -8.56 -2.99
N VAL A 66 0.17 -9.78 -2.45
CA VAL A 66 1.36 -10.58 -2.11
C VAL A 66 2.11 -10.92 -3.40
N CYS A 67 3.43 -10.74 -3.37
CA CYS A 67 4.36 -10.94 -4.47
C CYS A 67 5.44 -11.95 -4.07
N ALA A 68 5.98 -12.68 -5.05
CA ALA A 68 7.07 -13.64 -4.89
C ALA A 68 8.43 -13.06 -5.27
N SER A 69 8.48 -11.83 -5.80
CA SER A 69 9.74 -11.15 -6.13
C SER A 69 9.62 -9.62 -6.07
N VAL A 70 10.77 -8.94 -6.00
CA VAL A 70 10.85 -7.48 -6.07
C VAL A 70 10.37 -6.94 -7.44
N ALA A 71 10.62 -7.69 -8.52
CA ALA A 71 10.14 -7.30 -9.85
C ALA A 71 8.61 -7.30 -9.90
N GLU A 72 8.00 -8.34 -9.33
CA GLU A 72 6.56 -8.46 -9.24
C GLU A 72 5.94 -7.39 -8.33
N ALA A 73 6.60 -7.06 -7.21
CA ALA A 73 6.17 -5.98 -6.33
C ALA A 73 6.20 -4.61 -7.05
N ARG A 74 7.16 -4.38 -7.94
CA ARG A 74 7.22 -3.16 -8.77
C ARG A 74 6.10 -3.10 -9.81
N GLU A 75 5.70 -4.22 -10.39
CA GLU A 75 4.57 -4.29 -11.33
C GLU A 75 3.21 -4.13 -10.64
N ALA A 76 3.16 -4.46 -9.35
CA ALA A 76 1.98 -4.29 -8.51
C ALA A 76 1.86 -2.90 -7.90
N LEU A 77 2.71 -1.93 -8.23
CA LEU A 77 2.55 -0.50 -7.88
C LEU A 77 2.04 0.26 -9.11
#